data_AF-A0A099P7Z4-F1
#
_entry.id   AF-A0A099P7Z4-F1
#
_cell.length_a   1.000
_cell.length_b   1.000
_cell.length_c   1.000
_cell.angle_alpha   90.00
_cell.angle_beta   90.00
_cell.angle_gamma   90.00
#
_symmetry.space_group_name_H-M   'P 1'
#
loop_
_entity.id
_entity.type
_entity.pdbx_description
1 polymer ?
#
loop_
_entity_poly.entity_id
_entity_poly.type
_entity_poly.pdbx_seq_one_letter_code
_entity_poly.pdbx_strand_id
1 'polypeptide(L)' 'MARDYKAEYERYHSKPEQKKRRAGRNKARSLMIKSGKASKGDGRDVDHKNRNPLDNSKSNLRIQSKKVNRGRNK' A
#
# COMPACT_ATOMS: atom_id res chain seq x y z
N MET A 1 1.74 -18.40 20.24
CA MET A 1 2.10 -19.04 18.94
C MET A 1 2.98 -18.07 18.17
N ALA A 2 4.21 -18.43 17.82
CA ALA A 2 5.10 -17.55 17.06
C ALA A 2 4.68 -17.51 15.58
N ARG A 3 4.79 -16.34 14.93
CA ARG A 3 4.50 -16.21 13.50
C ARG A 3 5.67 -16.80 12.70
N ASP A 4 5.37 -17.77 11.83
CA ASP A 4 6.36 -18.35 10.92
C ASP A 4 6.49 -17.49 9.66
N TYR A 5 7.47 -16.57 9.69
CA TYR A 5 7.75 -15.66 8.58
C TYR A 5 8.28 -16.38 7.33
N LYS A 6 8.97 -17.52 7.48
CA LYS A 6 9.52 -18.26 6.35
C LYS A 6 8.37 -18.88 5.54
N ALA A 7 7.48 -19.59 6.22
CA ALA A 7 6.33 -20.20 5.57
C ALA A 7 5.33 -19.16 5.03
N GLU A 8 5.16 -18.00 5.70
CA GLU A 8 4.37 -16.87 5.15
C GLU A 8 4.99 -16.31 3.87
N TYR A 9 6.31 -16.13 3.85
CA TYR A 9 7.00 -15.63 2.68
C TYR A 9 6.86 -16.57 1.50
N GLU A 10 7.11 -17.86 1.70
CA GLU A 10 6.97 -18.90 0.67
C GLU A 10 5.55 -18.97 0.11
N ARG A 11 4.52 -18.92 0.98
CA ARG A 11 3.11 -19.06 0.57
C ARG A 11 2.48 -17.79 0.01
N TYR A 12 2.99 -16.62 0.35
CA TYR A 12 2.33 -15.35 0.02
C TYR A 12 3.28 -14.31 -0.59
N HIS A 13 4.29 -13.86 0.14
CA HIS A 13 5.11 -12.71 -0.29
C HIS A 13 6.00 -13.01 -1.50
N SER A 14 6.38 -14.27 -1.70
CA SER A 14 7.18 -14.74 -2.84
C SER A 14 6.41 -14.70 -4.17
N LYS A 15 5.07 -14.76 -4.12
CA LYS A 15 4.20 -14.89 -5.28
C LYS A 15 4.38 -13.68 -6.24
N PRO A 16 4.52 -13.90 -7.55
CA PRO A 16 4.70 -12.82 -8.53
C PRO A 16 3.60 -11.76 -8.44
N GLU A 17 2.35 -12.17 -8.21
CA GLU A 17 1.23 -11.24 -8.05
C GLU A 17 1.41 -10.33 -6.82
N GLN A 18 1.80 -10.87 -5.67
CA GLN A 18 2.01 -10.08 -4.46
C GLN A 18 3.19 -9.12 -4.60
N LYS A 19 4.25 -9.52 -5.32
CA LYS A 19 5.36 -8.64 -5.70
C LYS A 19 4.87 -7.49 -6.59
N LYS A 20 4.05 -7.76 -7.60
CA LYS A 20 3.44 -6.72 -8.46
C LYS A 20 2.55 -5.76 -7.66
N ARG A 21 1.69 -6.28 -6.77
CA ARG A 21 0.84 -5.46 -5.88
C ARG A 21 1.68 -4.59 -4.94
N ARG A 22 2.79 -5.12 -4.39
CA ARG A 22 3.74 -4.34 -3.58
C ARG A 22 4.40 -3.23 -4.40
N ALA A 23 4.87 -3.52 -5.61
CA ALA A 23 5.44 -2.51 -6.50
C ALA A 23 4.42 -1.42 -6.86
N GLY A 24 3.16 -1.79 -7.12
CA GLY A 24 2.06 -0.85 -7.35
C GLY A 24 1.84 0.13 -6.19
N ARG A 25 1.76 -0.38 -4.95
CA ARG A 25 1.66 0.47 -3.75
C ARG A 25 2.87 1.39 -3.57
N ASN A 26 4.08 0.88 -3.80
CA ASN A 26 5.30 1.68 -3.70
C ASN A 26 5.31 2.81 -4.74
N LYS A 27 4.87 2.53 -5.98
CA LYS A 27 4.71 3.54 -7.02
C LYS A 27 3.70 4.61 -6.62
N ALA A 28 2.55 4.23 -6.08
CA ALA A 28 1.55 5.17 -5.55
C ALA A 28 2.14 6.10 -4.49
N ARG A 29 2.89 5.55 -3.52
CA ARG A 29 3.54 6.36 -2.48
C ARG A 29 4.60 7.29 -3.05
N SER A 30 5.42 6.82 -3.98
CA SER A 30 6.41 7.66 -4.66
C SER A 30 5.76 8.82 -5.42
N LEU A 31 4.65 8.58 -6.12
CA LEU A 31 3.92 9.63 -6.85
C LEU A 31 3.36 10.69 -5.89
N MET A 32 2.78 10.26 -4.78
CA MET A 32 2.23 11.19 -3.79
C MET A 32 3.32 12.02 -3.10
N ILE A 33 4.47 11.40 -2.79
CA ILE A 33 5.65 12.12 -2.27
C ILE A 33 6.14 13.15 -3.30
N LYS A 34 6.30 12.75 -4.57
CA LYS A 34 6.73 13.66 -5.64
C LYS A 34 5.76 14.82 -5.84
N SER A 35 4.47 14.62 -5.61
CA SER A 35 3.45 15.68 -5.66
C SER A 35 3.36 16.54 -4.38
N GLY A 36 4.22 16.32 -3.39
CA GLY A 36 4.19 17.05 -2.11
C GLY A 36 3.01 16.69 -1.20
N LYS A 37 2.24 15.65 -1.52
CA LYS A 37 1.04 15.25 -0.76
C LYS A 37 1.34 14.30 0.40
N ALA A 38 2.50 13.66 0.39
CA ALA A 38 2.95 12.74 1.43
C ALA A 38 4.45 12.95 1.69
N SER A 39 4.91 12.59 2.88
CA SER A 39 6.33 12.55 3.23
C SER A 39 6.65 11.33 4.07
N LYS A 40 7.93 11.01 4.26
CA LYS A 40 8.32 9.98 5.23
C LYS A 40 8.10 10.54 6.63
N GLY A 41 7.33 9.84 7.46
CA GLY A 41 7.07 10.26 8.84
C GLY A 41 5.80 11.10 9.06
N ASP A 42 5.09 11.51 8.00
CA ASP A 42 3.85 12.31 8.09
C ASP A 42 2.67 11.67 8.84
N GLY A 43 2.77 10.38 9.17
CA GLY A 43 1.67 9.65 9.80
C GLY A 43 0.49 9.36 8.85
N ARG A 44 0.67 9.57 7.53
CA ARG A 44 -0.39 9.40 6.52
C ARG A 44 -0.11 8.20 5.61
N ASP A 45 -1.18 7.55 5.18
CA ASP A 45 -1.15 6.42 4.25
C ASP A 45 -1.77 6.84 2.91
N VAL A 46 -1.25 6.27 1.81
CA VAL A 46 -1.85 6.39 0.48
C VAL A 46 -2.94 5.32 0.36
N ASP A 47 -4.14 5.75 0.00
CA ASP A 47 -5.31 4.89 -0.22
C ASP A 47 -5.66 4.84 -1.71
N HIS A 48 -5.95 3.64 -2.18
CA HIS A 48 -6.51 3.36 -3.52
C HIS A 48 -8.02 3.29 -3.37
N LYS A 49 -8.77 4.27 -3.87
CA LYS A 49 -10.23 4.36 -3.69
C LYS A 49 -10.96 3.09 -4.15
N ASN A 50 -10.51 2.49 -5.26
CA ASN A 50 -11.05 1.25 -5.81
C ASN A 50 -10.48 -0.04 -5.21
N ARG A 51 -9.64 0.04 -4.17
CA ARG A 51 -8.96 -1.12 -3.55
C ARG A 51 -8.06 -1.93 -4.49
N ASN A 52 -7.75 -1.41 -5.67
CA ASN A 52 -6.83 -2.02 -6.62
C ASN A 52 -5.44 -1.37 -6.51
N PRO A 53 -4.42 -2.04 -5.94
CA PRO A 53 -3.09 -1.49 -5.79
C PRO A 53 -2.33 -1.31 -7.12
N LEU A 54 -2.87 -1.81 -8.23
CA LEU A 54 -2.29 -1.66 -9.56
C LEU A 54 -2.80 -0.41 -10.29
N ASP A 55 -3.92 0.17 -9.85
CA ASP A 55 -4.46 1.42 -10.41
C ASP A 55 -3.89 2.65 -9.70
N ASN A 56 -2.79 3.16 -10.24
CA ASN A 56 -2.09 4.32 -9.69
C ASN A 56 -2.50 5.64 -10.35
N SER A 57 -3.69 5.72 -10.96
CA SER A 57 -4.22 6.97 -11.49
C SER A 57 -4.40 8.01 -10.38
N LYS A 58 -4.05 9.27 -10.65
CA LYS A 58 -4.11 10.35 -9.64
C LYS A 58 -5.52 10.55 -9.07
N SER A 59 -6.55 10.30 -9.88
CA SER A 59 -7.96 10.36 -9.47
C SER A 59 -8.34 9.24 -8.50
N ASN A 60 -7.71 8.06 -8.61
CA ASN A 60 -7.93 6.93 -7.72
C ASN A 60 -7.15 7.03 -6.39
N LEU A 61 -6.02 7.75 -6.37
CA LEU A 61 -5.20 7.90 -5.17
C LEU A 61 -5.69 9.02 -4.27
N ARG A 62 -5.71 8.79 -2.95
CA ARG A 62 -5.91 9.83 -1.93
C ARG A 62 -5.04 9.61 -0.71
N ILE A 63 -4.81 10.65 0.07
CA ILE A 63 -4.09 10.55 1.34
C ILE A 63 -5.09 10.47 2.49
N GLN A 64 -4.93 9.49 3.36
CA GLN A 64 -5.74 9.31 4.56
C GLN A 64 -4.87 9.15 5.81
N SER A 65 -5.46 9.35 6.99
CA SER A 65 -4.79 8.95 8.23
C SER A 65 -4.65 7.43 8.29
N LYS A 66 -3.59 6.94 8.93
CA LYS A 66 -3.36 5.51 9.15
C LYS A 66 -4.57 4.80 9.76
N LYS A 67 -5.20 5.44 10.77
CA LYS A 67 -6.37 4.90 11.48
C LYS A 67 -7.54 4.64 10.52
N VAL A 68 -7.87 5.62 9.68
CA VAL A 68 -9.01 5.51 8.75
C VAL A 68 -8.72 4.49 7.65
N ASN A 69 -7.53 4.52 7.05
CA ASN A 69 -7.21 3.61 5.95
C ASN A 69 -7.17 2.15 6.43
N ARG A 70 -6.42 1.87 7.50
CA ARG A 70 -6.25 0.50 8.03
C ARG A 70 -7.52 -0.04 8.68
N GLY A 71 -8.34 0.83 9.27
CA GLY A 71 -9.61 0.46 9.89
C GLY A 71 -10.74 0.17 8.90
N ARG A 72 -10.57 0.52 7.62
CA ARG A 72 -11.59 0.25 6.58
C ARG A 72 -11.52 -1.18 6.02
N ASN A 73 -10.48 -1.95 6.35
CA ASN A 73 -10.34 -3.35 5.99
C ASN A 73 -11.15 -4.26 6.93
N LYS A 74 -12.45 -3.98 7.04
CA LYS A 74 -13.43 -4.90 7.64
C LYS A 74 -14.03 -5.77 6.54
#